data_AF-A0A2C6WNK1-F1
#
_entry.id   AF-A0A2C6WNK1-F1
#
_cell.length_a   1.000
_cell.length_b   1.000
_cell.length_c   1.000
_cell.angle_alpha   90.00
_cell.angle_beta   90.00
_cell.angle_gamma   90.00
#
_symmetry.space_group_name_H-M   'P 1'
#
loop_
_entity.id
_entity.type
_entity.pdbx_description
1 polymer ?
#
loop_
_entity_poly.entity_id
_entity_poly.type
_entity_poly.pdbx_seq_one_letter_code
_entity_poly.pdbx_strand_id
1 'polypeptide(L)' 'MTSIWVVFGITVLIAVYSGITFFFNLNSKAKQKKANDKSVKKNNIYGIVFLVFLILAIIELFVYIA' A
#
# COMPACT_ATOMS: atom_id res chain seq x y z
N MET A 1 -8.16 -4.97 -24.63
CA MET A 1 -6.72 -4.95 -24.23
C MET A 1 -6.33 -3.62 -23.61
N THR A 2 -6.55 -2.48 -24.28
CA THR A 2 -6.16 -1.14 -23.81
C THR A 2 -6.79 -0.73 -22.47
N SER A 3 -8.09 -1.00 -22.27
CA SER A 3 -8.76 -0.65 -21.01
C SER A 3 -8.27 -1.45 -19.79
N ILE A 4 -7.85 -2.71 -19.96
CA ILE A 4 -7.32 -3.54 -18.86
C ILE A 4 -5.96 -3.01 -18.38
N TRP A 5 -5.08 -2.65 -19.33
CA TRP A 5 -3.78 -2.07 -19.00
C TRP A 5 -3.90 -0.72 -18.29
N VAL A 6 -4.93 0.07 -18.61
CA VAL A 6 -5.24 1.32 -17.91
C VAL A 6 -5.70 1.07 -16.48
N VAL A 7 -6.61 0.11 -16.26
CA VAL A 7 -7.07 -0.25 -14.90
C VAL A 7 -5.91 -0.78 -14.06
N PHE A 8 -5.09 -1.69 -14.60
CA PHE A 8 -3.90 -2.20 -13.93
C PHE A 8 -2.92 -1.07 -13.57
N GLY A 9 -2.65 -0.14 -14.50
CA GLY A 9 -1.79 1.01 -14.23
C GLY A 9 -2.30 1.89 -13.08
N ILE A 10 -3.62 2.08 -12.97
CA ILE A 10 -4.24 2.81 -11.86
C ILE A 10 -4.10 2.05 -10.54
N THR A 11 -4.33 0.73 -10.53
CA THR A 11 -4.15 -0.12 -9.34
C THR A 11 -2.72 -0.04 -8.81
N VAL A 12 -1.73 -0.12 -9.71
CA VAL A 12 -0.31 0.00 -9.37
C VAL A 12 0.02 1.40 -8.83
N LEU A 13 -0.49 2.47 -9.44
CA LEU A 13 -0.31 3.84 -8.95
C LEU A 13 -0.83 4.02 -7.52
N ILE A 14 -2.01 3.47 -7.21
CA ILE A 14 -2.61 3.53 -5.87
C ILE A 14 -1.78 2.72 -4.88
N ALA A 15 -1.33 1.52 -5.27
CA ALA A 15 -0.46 0.68 -4.44
C ALA A 15 0.87 1.40 -4.12
N VAL A 16 1.50 2.05 -5.11
CA VAL A 16 2.75 2.81 -4.92
C VAL A 16 2.53 4.02 -4.01
N TYR A 17 1.48 4.82 -4.24
CA TYR A 17 1.18 5.98 -3.39
C TYR A 17 0.88 5.58 -1.94
N SER A 18 0.04 4.57 -1.74
CA SER A 18 -0.28 4.04 -0.41
C SER A 18 0.95 3.41 0.24
N GLY A 19 1.78 2.72 -0.53
CA GLY A 19 3.02 2.10 -0.08
C GLY A 19 4.02 3.15 0.40
N ILE A 20 4.34 4.14 -0.43
CA ILE A 20 5.25 5.23 -0.05
C ILE A 20 4.73 5.95 1.19
N THR A 21 3.43 6.27 1.23
CA THR A 21 2.82 6.94 2.40
C THR A 21 2.91 6.08 3.65
N PHE A 22 2.68 4.78 3.54
CA PHE A 22 2.77 3.84 4.65
C PHE A 22 4.22 3.66 5.13
N PHE A 23 5.17 3.41 4.22
CA PHE A 23 6.58 3.25 4.54
C PHE A 23 7.21 4.55 5.06
N PHE A 24 6.83 5.71 4.53
CA PHE A 24 7.29 7.01 5.02
C PHE A 24 6.76 7.28 6.43
N ASN A 25 5.48 6.97 6.68
CA ASN A 25 4.89 7.09 8.02
C ASN A 25 5.47 6.05 9.00
N LEU A 26 5.81 4.84 8.54
CA LEU A 26 6.55 3.84 9.32
C LEU A 26 7.97 4.30 9.66
N ASN A 27 8.70 4.86 8.71
CA ASN A 27 10.07 5.35 8.89
C ASN A 27 10.10 6.58 9.83
N SER A 28 9.15 7.50 9.66
CA SER A 28 8.98 8.65 10.55
C SER A 28 8.54 8.23 11.96
N LYS A 29 7.75 7.15 12.09
CA LYS A 29 7.40 6.53 13.37
C LYS A 29 8.54 5.72 13.99
N ALA A 30 9.41 5.09 13.20
CA ALA A 30 10.63 4.43 13.68
C ALA A 30 11.58 5.45 14.32
N LYS A 31 11.65 6.69 13.80
CA LYS A 31 12.30 7.83 14.45
C LYS A 31 11.58 8.32 15.72
N GLN A 32 10.26 8.19 15.83
CA GLN A 32 9.48 8.55 17.03
C GLN A 32 9.33 7.42 18.07
N LYS A 33 9.68 6.18 17.74
CA LYS A 33 9.60 4.98 18.62
C LYS A 33 10.69 4.95 19.72
N LYS A 34 11.12 6.13 20.19
CA LYS A 34 11.80 6.31 21.48
C LYS A 34 10.90 6.97 22.53
N ALA A 35 9.69 7.42 22.16
CA ALA A 35 8.76 8.07 23.09
C ALA A 35 7.35 7.50 22.92
N ASN A 36 6.91 6.70 23.90
CA ASN A 36 5.52 6.33 24.20
C ASN A 36 4.85 5.21 23.38
N ASP A 37 4.94 4.02 23.95
CA ASP A 37 4.33 2.72 23.62
C ASP A 37 2.77 2.67 23.70
N LYS A 38 2.06 3.81 23.66
CA LYS A 38 0.59 3.86 23.87
C LYS A 38 -0.25 4.26 22.64
N SER A 39 0.36 4.59 21.49
CA SER A 39 -0.39 5.09 20.31
C SER A 39 -0.49 4.13 19.13
N VAL A 40 -0.04 2.88 19.29
CA VAL A 40 0.09 1.88 18.19
C VAL A 40 -1.26 1.45 17.59
N LYS A 41 -2.39 1.71 18.25
CA LYS A 41 -3.70 1.13 17.88
C LYS A 41 -4.42 1.81 16.69
N LYS A 42 -4.06 3.05 16.29
CA LYS A 42 -4.88 3.84 15.33
C LYS A 42 -4.29 3.98 13.91
N ASN A 43 -3.05 3.55 13.66
CA ASN A 43 -2.34 3.85 12.40
C ASN A 43 -2.29 2.72 11.37
N ASN A 44 -2.98 1.59 11.61
CA ASN A 44 -2.91 0.40 10.75
C ASN A 44 -3.71 0.52 9.44
N ILE A 45 -4.52 1.57 9.28
CA ILE A 45 -5.40 1.74 8.11
C ILE A 45 -4.61 1.89 6.81
N TYR A 46 -3.54 2.70 6.79
CA TYR A 46 -2.71 2.87 5.57
C TYR A 46 -1.93 1.60 5.20
N GLY A 47 -1.59 0.77 6.19
CA GLY A 47 -0.95 -0.53 5.97
C GLY A 47 -1.92 -1.56 5.40
N ILE A 48 -3.14 -1.62 5.96
CA ILE A 48 -4.23 -2.43 5.42
C ILE A 48 -4.55 -2.02 3.97
N VAL A 49 -4.66 -0.72 3.69
CA VAL A 49 -4.99 -0.22 2.35
C VAL A 49 -3.89 -0.58 1.36
N PHE A 50 -2.62 -0.40 1.74
CA PHE A 50 -1.49 -0.84 0.91
C PHE A 50 -1.52 -2.35 0.64
N LEU A 51 -1.75 -3.18 1.67
CA LEU A 51 -1.77 -4.62 1.53
C LEU A 51 -2.90 -5.11 0.60
N VAL A 52 -4.10 -4.52 0.73
CA VAL A 52 -5.25 -4.85 -0.13
C VAL A 52 -4.96 -4.50 -1.59
N PHE A 53 -4.44 -3.29 -1.87
CA PHE A 53 -4.10 -2.89 -3.24
C PHE A 53 -2.91 -3.68 -3.81
N LEU A 54 -1.96 -4.10 -2.97
CA LEU A 54 -0.85 -4.96 -3.39
C LEU A 54 -1.34 -6.36 -3.80
N ILE A 55 -2.23 -6.96 -3.01
CA ILE A 55 -2.83 -8.25 -3.33
C ILE A 55 -3.67 -8.16 -4.60
N LEU A 56 -4.47 -7.10 -4.74
CA LEU A 56 -5.24 -6.84 -5.97
C LEU A 56 -4.32 -6.70 -7.18
N ALA A 57 -3.22 -5.95 -7.09
CA ALA A 57 -2.27 -5.81 -8.18
C ALA A 57 -1.62 -7.15 -8.58
N ILE A 58 -1.31 -8.04 -7.61
CA ILE A 58 -0.76 -9.37 -7.90
C ILE A 58 -1.81 -10.26 -8.59
N ILE A 59 -3.06 -10.22 -8.12
CA ILE A 59 -4.17 -10.96 -8.75
C ILE A 59 -4.40 -10.45 -10.17
N GLU A 60 -4.47 -9.14 -10.37
CA GLU A 60 -4.59 -8.54 -11.70
C GLU A 60 -3.42 -8.95 -12.60
N LEU A 61 -2.20 -8.91 -12.10
CA LEU A 61 -1.03 -9.35 -12.87
C LEU A 61 -1.18 -10.81 -13.31
N PHE A 62 -1.57 -11.71 -12.40
CA PHE A 62 -1.70 -13.14 -12.72
C PHE A 62 -2.88 -13.41 -13.67
N VAL A 63 -4.01 -12.74 -13.50
CA VAL A 63 -5.22 -12.93 -14.33
C VAL A 63 -5.05 -12.32 -15.73
N TYR A 64 -4.26 -11.26 -15.88
CA TYR A 64 -4.10 -10.57 -17.16
C TYR A 64 -2.82 -10.94 -17.93
N ILE A 65 -1.83 -11.54 -17.25
CA ILE A 65 -0.55 -11.96 -17.88
C ILE A 65 -0.43 -13.48 -18.09
N ALA A 66 -1.12 -14.31 -17.28
CA ALA A 66 -1.12 -15.77 -17.39
C ALA A 66 -2.36 -16.27 -18.15
#